data_AF-A0A1Y1YWL6-F1
#
_entry.id   AF-A0A1Y1YWL6-F1
#
_cell.length_a   1.000
_cell.length_b   1.000
_cell.length_c   1.000
_cell.angle_alpha   90.00
_cell.angle_beta   90.00
_cell.angle_gamma   90.00
#
_symmetry.space_group_name_H-M   'P 1'
#
loop_
_entity.id
_entity.type
_entity.pdbx_description
1 polymer ?
#
loop_
_entity_poly.entity_id
_entity_poly.type
_entity_poly.pdbx_seq_one_letter_code
_entity_poly.pdbx_strand_id
1 'polypeptide(L)'
;MDALTQSGLHNNAQGDAGRGARFLSKIVKNDAMKSDPPQIYGWRVFMLACSACFGGMLFGFDIGTIGGVLILPEFMKKYGLDKLNKVGQANLSANIASTLQAGCFLGCFLASWVADKFGRRTSLIMNGLITIVGCILQACSFGSIPCMYVGRFVAGVGVGGASMVVPLYISENAPRAIRGGLTGIYQLFIASGTMLAFWVNYGSILHIHGQAVYIVPLALQALPAVLLCGCMWLNKESPRWLAKADRWDEAGKTLSRVRHLPLDHPYVQAELQDIAEQLEHERMLIGGSTIKDLLKEMFTIPGNRKRALISIGLMICQQMTGTNAINYYAPTIFKNLGIQGNSTGLFATGIYGVVKMTTCAAFLLFAADSLGRRRSLLWTSIAQGTAMLYIGLYVRIKPPVLGAEVPPAGYVALICIFLFAGFFQFGWGPVCWIYVSEIPTARLRSLNVAIAAATQWLFNFVVARATPNMLATVGNKGYGAFLIYSCFCYSMFFFVWFLIPETKGMSLEKMDDLFGITELVKNIEADREAHAHDDHGTATELGMDGKEVSHVQRTEVMGEAEPSETRKTG
;
A
#
# COMPACT_ATOMS: atom_id res chain seq x y z
N MET A 1 -14.84 -36.85 -32.97
CA MET A 1 -13.93 -35.97 -33.74
C MET A 1 -13.40 -34.82 -32.88
N ASP A 2 -13.85 -34.69 -31.62
CA ASP A 2 -13.61 -33.53 -30.75
C ASP A 2 -12.42 -33.64 -29.79
N ALA A 3 -11.81 -34.83 -29.63
CA ALA A 3 -10.63 -35.01 -28.78
C ALA A 3 -9.32 -34.53 -29.44
N LEU A 4 -9.27 -34.49 -30.78
CA LEU A 4 -8.07 -34.09 -31.51
C LEU A 4 -7.97 -32.57 -31.69
N THR A 5 -9.09 -31.84 -31.70
CA THR A 5 -9.14 -30.37 -31.80
C THR A 5 -8.71 -29.68 -30.51
N GLN A 6 -9.03 -30.25 -29.33
CA GLN A 6 -8.50 -29.77 -28.04
C GLN A 6 -7.00 -30.06 -27.87
N SER A 7 -6.50 -31.18 -28.40
CA SER A 7 -5.07 -31.51 -28.33
C SER A 7 -4.18 -30.60 -29.21
N GLY A 8 -4.73 -30.09 -30.33
CA GLY A 8 -4.05 -29.14 -31.22
C GLY A 8 -3.93 -27.72 -30.63
N LEU A 9 -4.91 -27.28 -29.83
CA LEU A 9 -4.84 -26.02 -29.09
C LEU A 9 -3.92 -26.11 -27.86
N HIS A 10 -3.82 -27.28 -27.23
CA HIS A 10 -2.91 -27.50 -26.09
C HIS A 10 -1.43 -27.56 -26.50
N ASN A 11 -1.11 -28.12 -27.67
CA ASN A 11 0.27 -28.21 -28.13
C ASN A 11 0.81 -26.91 -28.75
N ASN A 12 -0.04 -26.06 -29.34
CA ASN A 12 0.40 -24.74 -29.86
C ASN A 12 0.52 -23.65 -28.78
N ALA A 13 -0.16 -23.79 -27.63
CA ALA A 13 -0.07 -22.82 -26.52
C ALA A 13 1.18 -23.01 -25.63
N GLN A 14 1.80 -24.20 -25.63
CA GLN A 14 3.02 -24.45 -24.86
C GLN A 14 4.29 -23.91 -25.52
N GLY A 15 4.26 -23.65 -26.83
CA GLY A 15 5.40 -23.13 -27.59
C GLY A 15 5.78 -21.68 -27.26
N ASP A 16 4.81 -20.88 -26.80
CA ASP A 16 4.96 -19.42 -26.69
C ASP A 16 4.89 -18.90 -25.24
N ALA A 17 4.98 -19.79 -24.25
CA ALA A 17 5.16 -19.40 -22.86
C ALA A 17 6.56 -18.80 -22.67
N GLY A 18 6.64 -17.48 -22.77
CA GLY A 18 7.85 -16.69 -22.56
C GLY A 18 8.57 -17.11 -21.26
N ARG A 19 9.90 -17.11 -21.27
CA ARG A 19 10.75 -17.56 -20.14
C ARG A 19 10.31 -17.01 -18.77
N GLY A 20 9.73 -15.81 -18.73
CA GLY A 20 9.18 -15.18 -17.52
C GLY A 20 7.98 -15.92 -16.90
N ALA A 21 7.01 -16.38 -17.70
CA ALA A 21 5.84 -17.11 -17.21
C ALA A 21 6.23 -18.46 -16.59
N ARG A 22 7.19 -19.17 -17.22
CA ARG A 22 7.75 -20.42 -16.68
C ARG A 22 8.50 -20.21 -15.37
N PHE A 23 9.25 -19.11 -15.23
CA PHE A 23 9.91 -18.76 -13.97
C PHE A 23 8.91 -18.42 -12.86
N LEU A 24 7.88 -17.63 -13.17
CA LEU A 24 6.81 -17.28 -12.24
C LEU A 24 6.05 -18.51 -11.75
N SER A 25 5.73 -19.46 -12.64
CA SER A 25 5.06 -20.72 -12.27
C SER A 25 5.85 -21.60 -11.29
N LYS A 26 7.18 -21.44 -11.23
CA LYS A 26 8.04 -22.15 -10.27
C LYS A 26 8.10 -21.49 -8.90
N ILE A 27 7.89 -20.17 -8.84
CA ILE A 27 8.04 -19.37 -7.61
C ILE A 27 6.68 -19.16 -6.94
N VAL A 28 5.68 -18.75 -7.71
CA VAL A 28 4.33 -18.55 -7.22
C VAL A 28 3.60 -19.87 -7.33
N LYS A 29 3.18 -20.46 -6.20
CA LYS A 29 2.35 -21.67 -6.20
C LYS A 29 0.90 -21.24 -6.00
N ASN A 30 0.26 -20.78 -7.06
CA ASN A 30 -1.14 -20.42 -7.07
C ASN A 30 -1.89 -21.30 -8.07
N ASP A 31 -2.94 -21.98 -7.62
CA ASP A 31 -3.73 -22.89 -8.45
C ASP A 31 -4.40 -22.19 -9.64
N ALA A 32 -4.67 -20.88 -9.53
CA ALA A 32 -5.18 -20.07 -10.63
C ALA A 32 -4.23 -20.05 -11.86
N MET A 33 -2.92 -20.17 -11.67
CA MET A 33 -1.97 -20.19 -12.79
C MET A 33 -2.05 -21.46 -13.64
N LYS A 34 -2.76 -22.50 -13.19
CA LYS A 34 -2.93 -23.75 -13.94
C LYS A 34 -3.96 -23.61 -15.07
N SER A 35 -4.96 -22.75 -14.90
CA SER A 35 -6.04 -22.50 -15.87
C SER A 35 -5.80 -21.27 -16.74
N ASP A 36 -4.89 -20.38 -16.32
CA ASP A 36 -4.70 -19.08 -16.95
C ASP A 36 -3.80 -19.12 -18.21
N PRO A 37 -4.11 -18.33 -19.26
CA PRO A 37 -3.25 -18.23 -20.44
C PRO A 37 -1.87 -17.66 -20.08
N PRO A 38 -0.74 -18.27 -20.52
CA PRO A 38 0.60 -17.83 -20.12
C PRO A 38 0.96 -16.40 -20.57
N GLN A 39 0.29 -15.87 -21.59
CA GLN A 39 0.50 -14.53 -22.14
C GLN A 39 0.16 -13.42 -21.14
N ILE A 40 -0.76 -13.66 -20.20
CA ILE A 40 -1.19 -12.66 -19.22
C ILE A 40 -0.09 -12.34 -18.19
N TYR A 41 0.89 -13.23 -18.05
CA TYR A 41 2.06 -13.08 -17.19
C TYR A 41 3.25 -12.41 -17.91
N GLY A 42 2.97 -11.72 -19.02
CA GLY A 42 3.96 -11.04 -19.83
C GLY A 42 4.56 -9.78 -19.18
N TRP A 43 5.64 -9.29 -19.78
CA TRP A 43 6.39 -8.11 -19.31
C TRP A 43 5.54 -6.84 -19.19
N ARG A 44 4.45 -6.72 -19.95
CA ARG A 44 3.57 -5.54 -19.97
C ARG A 44 2.95 -5.25 -18.61
N VAL A 45 2.51 -6.29 -17.90
CA VAL A 45 1.91 -6.15 -16.57
C VAL A 45 2.96 -5.71 -15.55
N PHE A 46 4.16 -6.31 -15.61
CA PHE A 46 5.28 -5.92 -14.75
C PHE A 46 5.72 -4.50 -15.02
N MET A 47 5.84 -4.09 -16.29
CA MET A 47 6.17 -2.71 -16.63
C MET A 47 5.10 -1.72 -16.16
N LEU A 48 3.81 -2.05 -16.32
CA LEU A 48 2.73 -1.21 -15.81
C LEU A 48 2.82 -1.04 -14.28
N ALA A 49 3.06 -2.14 -13.55
CA ALA A 49 3.23 -2.09 -12.11
C ALA A 49 4.47 -1.28 -11.70
N CYS A 50 5.64 -1.57 -12.29
CA CYS A 50 6.89 -0.84 -12.03
C CYS A 50 6.77 0.67 -12.32
N SER A 51 6.08 1.04 -13.40
CA SER A 51 5.82 2.44 -13.75
C SER A 51 5.03 3.17 -12.66
N ALA A 52 4.02 2.52 -12.06
CA ALA A 52 3.29 3.09 -10.94
C ALA A 52 4.12 3.09 -9.65
N CYS A 53 4.96 2.07 -9.43
CA CYS A 53 5.81 1.94 -8.25
C CYS A 53 6.83 3.08 -8.07
N PHE A 54 7.11 3.91 -9.08
CA PHE A 54 7.85 5.16 -8.88
C PHE A 54 7.19 6.08 -7.84
N GLY A 55 5.87 5.99 -7.64
CA GLY A 55 5.19 6.68 -6.54
C GLY A 55 5.55 6.14 -5.14
N GLY A 56 5.92 4.86 -5.03
CA GLY A 56 6.52 4.32 -3.80
C GLY A 56 7.96 4.75 -3.63
N MET A 57 8.69 4.83 -4.73
CA MET A 57 10.06 5.33 -4.72
C MET A 57 10.15 6.78 -4.24
N LEU A 58 9.15 7.63 -4.53
CA LEU A 58 9.05 8.98 -3.96
C LEU A 58 9.17 8.99 -2.43
N PHE A 59 8.38 8.13 -1.79
CA PHE A 59 8.39 8.00 -0.34
C PHE A 59 9.77 7.55 0.15
N GLY A 60 10.31 6.49 -0.47
CA GLY A 60 11.63 5.99 -0.11
C GLY A 60 12.74 7.03 -0.26
N PHE A 61 12.72 7.78 -1.37
CA PHE A 61 13.75 8.76 -1.72
C PHE A 61 13.73 9.95 -0.76
N ASP A 62 12.55 10.48 -0.40
CA ASP A 62 12.46 11.55 0.61
C ASP A 62 13.09 11.13 1.94
N ILE A 63 12.73 9.93 2.43
CA ILE A 63 13.25 9.42 3.71
C ILE A 63 14.78 9.43 3.72
N GLY A 64 15.39 8.89 2.67
CA GLY A 64 16.85 8.82 2.58
C GLY A 64 17.50 10.18 2.37
N THR A 65 16.89 11.06 1.56
CA THR A 65 17.41 12.40 1.26
C THR A 65 17.47 13.23 2.52
N ILE A 66 16.33 13.40 3.22
CA ILE A 66 16.27 14.30 4.37
C ILE A 66 17.17 13.82 5.50
N GLY A 67 17.29 12.50 5.70
CA GLY A 67 18.13 11.96 6.75
C GLY A 67 19.61 12.27 6.58
N GLY A 68 20.12 12.29 5.35
CA GLY A 68 21.48 12.73 5.08
C GLY A 68 21.63 14.25 5.07
N VAL A 69 20.68 14.99 4.46
CA VAL A 69 20.76 16.45 4.32
C VAL A 69 20.87 17.16 5.67
N LEU A 70 20.14 16.69 6.69
CA LEU A 70 20.12 17.29 8.03
C LEU A 70 21.50 17.30 8.73
N ILE A 71 22.43 16.41 8.33
CA ILE A 71 23.77 16.31 8.92
C ILE A 71 24.87 16.95 8.05
N LEU A 72 24.52 17.46 6.87
CA LEU A 72 25.50 18.10 5.98
C LEU A 72 25.97 19.43 6.58
N PRO A 73 27.29 19.70 6.65
CA PRO A 73 27.81 20.91 7.31
C PRO A 73 27.25 22.21 6.73
N GLU A 74 27.16 22.29 5.40
CA GLU A 74 26.64 23.46 4.69
C GLU A 74 25.15 23.70 4.99
N PHE A 75 24.36 22.62 5.11
CA PHE A 75 22.97 22.72 5.51
C PHE A 75 22.86 23.22 6.95
N MET A 76 23.63 22.63 7.87
CA MET A 76 23.61 23.02 9.27
C MET A 76 23.95 24.50 9.47
N LYS A 77 24.99 25.00 8.79
CA LYS A 77 25.42 26.39 8.82
C LYS A 77 24.38 27.34 8.22
N LYS A 78 23.82 26.98 7.06
CA LYS A 78 22.88 27.85 6.33
C LYS A 78 21.54 28.01 7.04
N TYR A 79 21.03 26.95 7.66
CA TYR A 79 19.75 26.95 8.38
C TYR A 79 19.91 27.16 9.90
N GLY A 80 21.12 27.45 10.38
CA GLY A 80 21.40 27.81 11.76
C GLY A 80 21.26 26.67 12.78
N LEU A 81 21.34 25.41 12.32
CA LEU A 81 21.31 24.24 13.22
C LEU A 81 22.56 24.15 14.10
N ASP A 82 23.68 24.68 13.63
CA ASP A 82 24.97 24.72 14.32
C ASP A 82 25.00 25.67 15.54
N LYS A 83 24.14 26.69 15.53
CA LYS A 83 24.02 27.69 16.60
C LYS A 83 23.09 27.27 17.74
N LEU A 84 22.33 26.19 17.55
CA LEU A 84 21.35 25.73 18.52
C LEU A 84 21.97 24.76 19.53
N ASN A 85 21.42 24.72 20.75
CA ASN A 85 21.75 23.67 21.69
C ASN A 85 21.26 22.29 21.17
N LYS A 86 21.69 21.19 21.79
CA LYS A 86 21.34 19.82 21.34
C LYS A 86 19.84 19.60 21.18
N VAL A 87 19.03 20.13 22.10
CA VAL A 87 17.56 19.99 22.09
C VAL A 87 16.93 20.88 21.01
N GLY A 88 17.46 22.07 20.78
CA GLY A 88 17.03 22.98 19.72
C GLY A 88 17.34 22.42 18.34
N GLN A 89 18.54 21.87 18.14
CA GLN A 89 18.93 21.17 16.92
C GLN A 89 18.02 19.96 16.67
N ALA A 90 17.76 19.16 17.71
CA ALA A 90 16.85 18.02 17.64
C ALA A 90 15.43 18.46 17.26
N ASN A 91 14.89 19.49 17.88
CA ASN A 91 13.56 20.02 17.58
C ASN A 91 13.45 20.57 16.15
N LEU A 92 14.43 21.34 15.69
CA LEU A 92 14.41 21.90 14.34
C LEU A 92 14.52 20.79 13.29
N SER A 93 15.43 19.84 13.48
CA SER A 93 15.58 18.68 12.60
C SER A 93 14.29 17.84 12.56
N ALA A 94 13.68 17.62 13.73
CA ALA A 94 12.42 16.91 13.87
C ALA A 94 11.27 17.62 13.15
N ASN A 95 11.16 18.94 13.28
CA ASN A 95 10.15 19.73 12.59
C ASN A 95 10.35 19.61 11.07
N ILE A 96 11.57 19.86 10.56
CA ILE A 96 11.87 19.75 9.13
C ILE A 96 11.50 18.36 8.61
N ALA A 97 11.99 17.29 9.24
CA ALA A 97 11.68 15.94 8.80
C ALA A 97 10.17 15.66 8.80
N SER A 98 9.49 15.98 9.91
CA SER A 98 8.08 15.64 10.18
C SER A 98 7.05 16.39 9.32
N THR A 99 7.37 17.59 8.82
CA THR A 99 6.41 18.40 8.04
C THR A 99 5.90 17.68 6.78
N LEU A 100 6.73 16.81 6.19
CA LEU A 100 6.33 16.05 5.01
C LEU A 100 5.22 15.04 5.34
N GLN A 101 5.32 14.33 6.47
CA GLN A 101 4.34 13.32 6.87
C GLN A 101 2.99 13.96 7.19
N ALA A 102 2.98 15.19 7.71
CA ALA A 102 1.76 15.98 7.87
C ALA A 102 1.10 16.28 6.51
N GLY A 103 1.89 16.62 5.49
CA GLY A 103 1.42 16.73 4.11
C GLY A 103 0.90 15.40 3.56
N CYS A 104 1.60 14.29 3.82
CA CYS A 104 1.20 12.96 3.37
C CYS A 104 -0.14 12.51 3.95
N PHE A 105 -0.37 12.78 5.24
CA PHE A 105 -1.63 12.51 5.91
C PHE A 105 -2.80 13.18 5.18
N LEU A 106 -2.67 14.48 4.88
CA LEU A 106 -3.69 15.22 4.11
C LEU A 106 -3.80 14.72 2.66
N GLY A 107 -2.66 14.44 2.03
CA GLY A 107 -2.56 13.96 0.65
C GLY A 107 -3.33 12.67 0.40
N CYS A 108 -3.36 11.75 1.37
CA CYS A 108 -4.12 10.51 1.26
C CYS A 108 -5.62 10.75 1.05
N PHE A 109 -6.22 11.68 1.80
CA PHE A 109 -7.65 11.99 1.69
C PHE A 109 -7.98 12.71 0.38
N LEU A 110 -7.17 13.72 0.02
CA LEU A 110 -7.37 14.48 -1.21
C LEU A 110 -7.22 13.59 -2.45
N ALA A 111 -6.18 12.75 -2.49
CA ALA A 111 -5.94 11.86 -3.61
C ALA A 111 -7.00 10.77 -3.75
N SER A 112 -7.69 10.37 -2.67
CA SER A 112 -8.79 9.41 -2.73
C SER A 112 -9.92 9.96 -3.59
N TRP A 113 -10.34 11.19 -3.29
CA TRP A 113 -11.38 11.87 -4.05
C TRP A 113 -10.95 12.11 -5.51
N VAL A 114 -9.70 12.56 -5.74
CA VAL A 114 -9.19 12.79 -7.09
C VAL A 114 -9.12 11.48 -7.89
N ALA A 115 -8.65 10.38 -7.29
CA ALA A 115 -8.52 9.09 -7.97
C ALA A 115 -9.86 8.47 -8.33
N ASP A 116 -10.87 8.65 -7.47
CA ASP A 116 -12.23 8.18 -7.77
C ASP A 116 -12.88 9.02 -8.88
N LYS A 117 -12.71 10.35 -8.85
CA LYS A 117 -13.36 11.27 -9.80
C LYS A 117 -12.68 11.36 -11.17
N PHE A 118 -11.35 11.41 -11.21
CA PHE A 118 -10.57 11.67 -12.43
C PHE A 118 -9.75 10.47 -12.92
N GLY A 119 -9.81 9.36 -12.20
CA GLY A 119 -9.06 8.15 -12.52
C GLY A 119 -7.71 8.06 -11.82
N ARG A 120 -7.17 6.84 -11.80
CA ARG A 120 -5.96 6.49 -11.04
C ARG A 120 -4.72 7.02 -11.76
N ARG A 121 -4.66 6.92 -13.09
CA ARG A 121 -3.57 7.47 -13.91
C ARG A 121 -3.46 8.98 -13.73
N THR A 122 -4.56 9.71 -13.89
CA THR A 122 -4.57 11.18 -13.77
C THR A 122 -4.17 11.61 -12.37
N SER A 123 -4.70 10.94 -11.34
CA SER A 123 -4.33 11.21 -9.95
C SER A 123 -2.84 11.00 -9.68
N LEU A 124 -2.22 9.94 -10.21
CA LEU A 124 -0.78 9.70 -10.07
C LEU A 124 0.08 10.79 -10.74
N ILE A 125 -0.31 11.26 -11.93
CA ILE A 125 0.37 12.36 -12.61
C ILE A 125 0.25 13.66 -11.80
N MET A 126 -0.94 13.99 -11.31
CA MET A 126 -1.16 15.18 -10.46
C MET A 126 -0.31 15.13 -9.18
N ASN A 127 -0.29 13.98 -8.50
CA ASN A 127 0.52 13.78 -7.29
C ASN A 127 2.03 13.90 -7.58
N GLY A 128 2.50 13.39 -8.72
CA GLY A 128 3.87 13.58 -9.18
C GLY A 128 4.22 15.05 -9.41
N LEU A 129 3.35 15.80 -10.10
CA LEU A 129 3.53 17.24 -10.35
C LEU A 129 3.56 18.06 -9.05
N ILE A 130 2.64 17.79 -8.12
CA ILE A 130 2.63 18.42 -6.79
C ILE A 130 3.95 18.14 -6.05
N THR A 131 4.45 16.91 -6.15
CA THR A 131 5.72 16.52 -5.52
C THR A 131 6.91 17.27 -6.14
N ILE A 132 6.94 17.43 -7.46
CA ILE A 132 7.98 18.20 -8.17
C ILE A 132 8.00 19.65 -7.67
N VAL A 133 6.84 20.31 -7.60
CA VAL A 133 6.73 21.68 -7.08
C VAL A 133 7.28 21.77 -5.65
N GLY A 134 6.90 20.83 -4.78
CA GLY A 134 7.41 20.80 -3.41
C GLY A 134 8.93 20.59 -3.32
N CYS A 135 9.51 19.76 -4.20
CA CYS A 135 10.96 19.57 -4.26
C CYS A 135 11.70 20.82 -4.76
N ILE A 136 11.14 21.51 -5.77
CA ILE A 136 11.69 22.79 -6.27
C ILE A 136 11.69 23.85 -5.15
N LEU A 137 10.60 23.97 -4.40
CA LEU A 137 10.53 24.89 -3.26
C LEU A 137 11.57 24.57 -2.18
N GLN A 138 11.81 23.29 -1.89
CA GLN A 138 12.85 22.88 -0.94
C GLN A 138 14.25 23.23 -1.45
N ALA A 139 14.57 22.90 -2.71
CA ALA A 139 15.87 23.19 -3.32
C ALA A 139 16.15 24.69 -3.41
N CYS A 140 15.12 25.50 -3.70
CA CYS A 140 15.20 26.96 -3.81
C CYS A 140 14.93 27.70 -2.50
N SER A 141 14.92 27.01 -1.35
CA SER A 141 14.60 27.67 -0.07
C SER A 141 15.74 28.56 0.45
N PHE A 142 16.98 28.39 -0.03
CA PHE A 142 18.16 29.24 0.23
C PHE A 142 18.34 29.73 1.69
N GLY A 143 18.03 28.89 2.69
CA GLY A 143 18.15 29.20 4.12
C GLY A 143 16.85 29.66 4.80
N SER A 144 15.75 29.82 4.07
CA SER A 144 14.43 30.13 4.62
C SER A 144 13.77 28.87 5.18
N ILE A 145 13.68 28.77 6.51
CA ILE A 145 12.97 27.70 7.22
C ILE A 145 11.48 27.64 6.83
N PRO A 146 10.73 28.75 6.75
CA PRO A 146 9.34 28.70 6.29
C PRO A 146 9.19 28.13 4.88
N CYS A 147 10.06 28.52 3.95
CA CYS A 147 10.05 28.00 2.58
C CYS A 147 10.34 26.49 2.56
N MET A 148 11.29 26.03 3.38
CA MET A 148 11.56 24.60 3.57
C MET A 148 10.31 23.84 4.07
N TYR A 149 9.61 24.37 5.08
CA TYR A 149 8.39 23.73 5.59
C TYR A 149 7.27 23.69 4.55
N VAL A 150 7.04 24.79 3.82
CA VAL A 150 6.03 24.82 2.76
C VAL A 150 6.38 23.82 1.65
N GLY A 151 7.64 23.79 1.20
CA GLY A 151 8.09 22.85 0.19
C GLY A 151 7.94 21.39 0.63
N ARG A 152 8.25 21.07 1.90
CA ARG A 152 8.07 19.73 2.47
C ARG A 152 6.61 19.34 2.61
N PHE A 153 5.75 20.27 3.05
CA PHE A 153 4.31 20.02 3.15
C PHE A 153 3.69 19.75 1.77
N VAL A 154 4.00 20.58 0.77
CA VAL A 154 3.52 20.43 -0.60
C VAL A 154 4.03 19.12 -1.22
N ALA A 155 5.33 18.80 -1.07
CA ALA A 155 5.85 17.51 -1.50
C ALA A 155 5.14 16.34 -0.81
N GLY A 156 4.88 16.48 0.50
CA GLY A 156 4.14 15.50 1.28
C GLY A 156 2.75 15.21 0.75
N VAL A 157 1.98 16.23 0.35
CA VAL A 157 0.65 16.04 -0.25
C VAL A 157 0.71 15.11 -1.46
N GLY A 158 1.69 15.32 -2.35
CA GLY A 158 1.90 14.47 -3.52
C GLY A 158 2.38 13.06 -3.16
N VAL A 159 3.35 12.92 -2.24
CA VAL A 159 3.87 11.62 -1.79
C VAL A 159 2.78 10.78 -1.12
N GLY A 160 2.00 11.38 -0.22
CA GLY A 160 0.89 10.70 0.46
C GLY A 160 -0.19 10.28 -0.51
N GLY A 161 -0.54 11.16 -1.46
CA GLY A 161 -1.51 10.83 -2.50
C GLY A 161 -1.05 9.66 -3.38
N ALA A 162 0.19 9.69 -3.85
CA ALA A 162 0.77 8.59 -4.61
C ALA A 162 0.80 7.28 -3.80
N SER A 163 1.10 7.34 -2.49
CA SER A 163 1.18 6.14 -1.64
C SER A 163 -0.14 5.36 -1.53
N MET A 164 -1.27 6.04 -1.66
CA MET A 164 -2.59 5.41 -1.64
C MET A 164 -3.02 4.95 -3.04
N VAL A 165 -2.75 5.75 -4.08
CA VAL A 165 -3.24 5.44 -5.45
C VAL A 165 -2.41 4.34 -6.13
N VAL A 166 -1.10 4.23 -5.86
CA VAL A 166 -0.24 3.24 -6.51
C VAL A 166 -0.68 1.80 -6.23
N PRO A 167 -0.89 1.36 -4.97
CA PRO A 167 -1.38 0.01 -4.69
C PRO A 167 -2.71 -0.30 -5.36
N LEU A 168 -3.64 0.67 -5.40
CA LEU A 168 -4.93 0.53 -6.08
C LEU A 168 -4.73 0.31 -7.58
N TYR A 169 -3.97 1.19 -8.25
CA TYR A 169 -3.71 1.07 -9.68
C TYR A 169 -3.08 -0.28 -10.05
N ILE A 170 -2.11 -0.75 -9.26
CA ILE A 170 -1.49 -2.07 -9.47
C ILE A 170 -2.53 -3.18 -9.29
N SER A 171 -3.32 -3.14 -8.21
CA SER A 171 -4.30 -4.18 -7.91
C SER A 171 -5.41 -4.32 -8.94
N GLU A 172 -5.83 -3.21 -9.55
CA GLU A 172 -6.90 -3.17 -10.56
C GLU A 172 -6.42 -3.60 -11.95
N ASN A 173 -5.10 -3.49 -12.23
CA ASN A 173 -4.52 -3.92 -13.49
C ASN A 173 -3.89 -5.33 -13.42
N ALA A 174 -3.55 -5.81 -12.22
CA ALA A 174 -2.85 -7.07 -12.03
C ALA A 174 -3.77 -8.31 -12.20
N PRO A 175 -3.30 -9.37 -12.90
CA PRO A 175 -3.96 -10.68 -12.89
C PRO A 175 -4.12 -11.21 -11.47
N ARG A 176 -5.23 -11.91 -11.20
CA ARG A 176 -5.58 -12.42 -9.86
C ARG A 176 -4.45 -13.22 -9.23
N ALA A 177 -3.79 -14.08 -10.00
CA ALA A 177 -2.79 -15.01 -9.46
C ALA A 177 -1.50 -14.35 -8.94
N ILE A 178 -1.05 -13.26 -9.57
CA ILE A 178 0.22 -12.57 -9.23
C ILE A 178 0.01 -11.20 -8.59
N ARG A 179 -1.24 -10.81 -8.30
CA ARG A 179 -1.60 -9.49 -7.75
C ARG A 179 -0.83 -9.15 -6.48
N GLY A 180 -0.77 -10.07 -5.52
CA GLY A 180 -0.04 -9.86 -4.25
C GLY A 180 1.46 -9.60 -4.47
N GLY A 181 2.09 -10.34 -5.37
CA GLY A 181 3.49 -10.15 -5.74
C GLY A 181 3.75 -8.80 -6.41
N LEU A 182 2.89 -8.40 -7.35
CA LEU A 182 2.98 -7.09 -8.01
C LEU A 182 2.76 -5.93 -7.05
N THR A 183 1.80 -6.04 -6.13
CA THR A 183 1.62 -5.06 -5.05
C THR A 183 2.84 -5.04 -4.13
N GLY A 184 3.50 -6.17 -3.90
CA GLY A 184 4.76 -6.25 -3.15
C GLY A 184 5.92 -5.47 -3.78
N ILE A 185 5.97 -5.34 -5.11
CA ILE A 185 6.99 -4.53 -5.82
C ILE A 185 6.96 -3.07 -5.36
N TYR A 186 5.80 -2.55 -4.93
CA TYR A 186 5.68 -1.22 -4.35
C TYR A 186 6.64 -1.02 -3.15
N GLN A 187 6.68 -1.98 -2.24
CA GLN A 187 7.57 -1.96 -1.08
C GLN A 187 9.05 -2.05 -1.50
N LEU A 188 9.35 -2.82 -2.55
CA LEU A 188 10.69 -2.90 -3.12
C LEU A 188 11.15 -1.55 -3.69
N PHE A 189 10.26 -0.80 -4.34
CA PHE A 189 10.57 0.54 -4.84
C PHE A 189 10.76 1.56 -3.71
N ILE A 190 10.01 1.47 -2.60
CA ILE A 190 10.28 2.27 -1.39
C ILE A 190 11.70 1.98 -0.89
N ALA A 191 12.06 0.70 -0.71
CA ALA A 191 13.39 0.33 -0.22
C ALA A 191 14.51 0.77 -1.18
N SER A 192 14.29 0.63 -2.49
CA SER A 192 15.21 1.06 -3.53
C SER A 192 15.38 2.58 -3.56
N GLY A 193 14.29 3.35 -3.43
CA GLY A 193 14.33 4.80 -3.32
C GLY A 193 15.15 5.27 -2.12
N THR A 194 14.94 4.65 -0.95
CA THR A 194 15.72 4.94 0.25
C THR A 194 17.20 4.64 0.06
N MET A 195 17.53 3.48 -0.53
CA MET A 195 18.91 3.11 -0.84
C MET A 195 19.59 4.12 -1.76
N LEU A 196 18.95 4.48 -2.88
CA LEU A 196 19.52 5.44 -3.83
C LEU A 196 19.73 6.82 -3.20
N ALA A 197 18.78 7.28 -2.39
CA ALA A 197 18.91 8.57 -1.72
C ALA A 197 20.06 8.61 -0.71
N PHE A 198 20.33 7.53 0.02
CA PHE A 198 21.53 7.44 0.87
C PHE A 198 22.83 7.52 0.06
N TRP A 199 22.89 6.85 -1.09
CA TRP A 199 24.04 6.94 -1.98
C TRP A 199 24.19 8.32 -2.64
N VAL A 200 23.09 8.99 -2.97
CA VAL A 200 23.11 10.38 -3.47
C VAL A 200 23.68 11.32 -2.43
N ASN A 201 23.27 11.21 -1.17
CA ASN A 201 23.84 12.01 -0.08
C ASN A 201 25.34 11.74 0.10
N TYR A 202 25.77 10.48 0.05
CA TYR A 202 27.18 10.11 0.12
C TYR A 202 27.99 10.64 -1.07
N GLY A 203 27.49 10.51 -2.30
CA GLY A 203 28.13 11.06 -3.49
C GLY A 203 28.23 12.58 -3.46
N SER A 204 27.19 13.25 -2.94
CA SER A 204 27.16 14.71 -2.81
C SER A 204 28.27 15.22 -1.89
N ILE A 205 28.47 14.61 -0.72
CA ILE A 205 29.52 15.05 0.21
C ILE A 205 30.95 14.78 -0.31
N LEU A 206 31.13 13.80 -1.20
CA LEU A 206 32.44 13.46 -1.76
C LEU A 206 32.84 14.34 -2.96
N HIS A 207 31.88 14.67 -3.82
CA HIS A 207 32.17 15.23 -5.14
C HIS A 207 31.64 16.65 -5.36
N ILE A 208 30.80 17.16 -4.46
CA ILE A 208 30.17 18.48 -4.57
C ILE A 208 30.73 19.40 -3.50
N HIS A 209 30.85 20.69 -3.83
CA HIS A 209 31.36 21.71 -2.92
C HIS A 209 30.39 22.90 -2.82
N GLY A 210 30.45 23.62 -1.70
CA GLY A 210 29.60 24.77 -1.43
C GLY A 210 28.13 24.42 -1.19
N GLN A 211 27.23 25.37 -1.45
CA GLN A 211 25.79 25.21 -1.17
C GLN A 211 25.14 24.08 -1.99
N ALA A 212 25.74 23.70 -3.13
CA ALA A 212 25.24 22.61 -3.96
C ALA A 212 25.21 21.26 -3.22
N VAL A 213 26.01 21.09 -2.16
CA VAL A 213 26.11 19.83 -1.38
C VAL A 213 24.76 19.38 -0.81
N TYR A 214 23.89 20.30 -0.39
CA TYR A 214 22.56 19.93 0.10
C TYR A 214 21.45 20.20 -0.92
N ILE A 215 21.66 21.13 -1.85
CA ILE A 215 20.66 21.45 -2.90
C ILE A 215 20.52 20.29 -3.89
N VAL A 216 21.61 19.64 -4.28
CA VAL A 216 21.58 18.54 -5.26
C VAL A 216 20.78 17.34 -4.75
N PRO A 217 21.00 16.82 -3.53
CA PRO A 217 20.14 15.77 -2.98
C PRO A 217 18.66 16.16 -2.88
N LEU A 218 18.35 17.39 -2.48
CA LEU A 218 16.97 17.91 -2.41
C LEU A 218 16.32 18.03 -3.80
N ALA A 219 17.08 18.41 -4.83
CA ALA A 219 16.59 18.48 -6.20
C ALA A 219 16.40 17.08 -6.81
N LEU A 220 17.34 16.16 -6.57
CA LEU A 220 17.28 14.78 -7.06
C LEU A 220 16.12 13.99 -6.42
N GLN A 221 15.60 14.43 -5.28
CA GLN A 221 14.35 13.91 -4.73
C GLN A 221 13.16 14.01 -5.71
N ALA A 222 13.18 14.95 -6.66
CA ALA A 222 12.16 15.07 -7.70
C ALA A 222 12.28 14.00 -8.80
N LEU A 223 13.42 13.27 -8.90
CA LEU A 223 13.67 12.33 -9.98
C LEU A 223 12.60 11.23 -10.07
N PRO A 224 12.22 10.52 -8.98
CA PRO A 224 11.14 9.53 -9.07
C PRO A 224 9.79 10.16 -9.41
N ALA A 225 9.58 11.45 -9.12
CA ALA A 225 8.34 12.16 -9.47
C ALA A 225 8.26 12.41 -10.98
N VAL A 226 9.37 12.84 -11.57
CA VAL A 226 9.51 13.02 -13.02
C VAL A 226 9.32 11.68 -13.74
N LEU A 227 9.95 10.62 -13.23
CA LEU A 227 9.79 9.26 -13.77
C LEU A 227 8.34 8.77 -13.64
N LEU A 228 7.69 9.01 -12.49
CA LEU A 228 6.27 8.69 -12.31
C LEU A 228 5.40 9.43 -13.34
N CYS A 229 5.55 10.75 -13.48
CA CYS A 229 4.77 11.53 -14.44
C CYS A 229 4.99 11.04 -15.87
N GLY A 230 6.24 10.83 -16.28
CA GLY A 230 6.57 10.34 -17.63
C GLY A 230 6.05 8.94 -17.91
N CYS A 231 6.22 8.00 -16.98
CA CYS A 231 5.76 6.63 -17.15
C CYS A 231 4.23 6.53 -17.13
N MET A 232 3.56 7.28 -16.24
CA MET A 232 2.11 7.29 -16.15
C MET A 232 1.45 8.01 -17.33
N TRP A 233 2.14 8.99 -17.94
CA TRP A 233 1.68 9.62 -19.18
C TRP A 233 1.53 8.59 -20.31
N LEU A 234 2.48 7.65 -20.43
CA LEU A 234 2.50 6.60 -21.44
C LEU A 234 1.54 5.43 -21.13
N ASN A 235 1.24 5.20 -19.85
CA ASN A 235 0.32 4.16 -19.41
C ASN A 235 -1.15 4.51 -19.67
N LYS A 236 -2.00 3.48 -19.64
CA LYS A 236 -3.46 3.61 -19.75
C LYS A 236 -4.11 3.64 -18.37
N GLU A 237 -5.35 4.10 -18.32
CA GLU A 237 -6.15 4.12 -17.10
C GLU A 237 -6.53 2.70 -16.66
N SER A 238 -6.92 2.51 -15.40
CA SER A 238 -7.41 1.24 -14.90
C SER A 238 -8.67 0.76 -15.66
N PRO A 239 -8.70 -0.48 -16.18
CA PRO A 239 -9.89 -1.07 -16.80
C PRO A 239 -11.10 -1.03 -15.86
N ARG A 240 -10.88 -1.31 -14.57
CA ARG A 240 -11.93 -1.28 -13.56
C ARG A 240 -12.48 0.13 -13.33
N TRP A 241 -11.62 1.16 -13.36
CA TRP A 241 -12.09 2.54 -13.26
C TRP A 241 -12.93 2.94 -14.48
N LEU A 242 -12.47 2.59 -15.68
CA LEU A 242 -13.18 2.86 -16.92
C LEU A 242 -14.56 2.18 -16.93
N ALA A 243 -14.64 0.93 -16.50
CA ALA A 243 -15.89 0.20 -16.32
C ALA A 243 -16.80 0.86 -15.28
N LYS A 244 -16.25 1.32 -14.14
CA LYS A 244 -17.01 2.04 -13.10
C LYS A 244 -17.64 3.34 -13.64
N ALA A 245 -16.98 3.99 -14.59
CA ALA A 245 -17.45 5.19 -15.28
C ALA A 245 -18.30 4.87 -16.53
N ASP A 246 -18.80 3.64 -16.67
CA ASP A 246 -19.63 3.14 -17.78
C ASP A 246 -18.97 3.23 -19.17
N ARG A 247 -17.63 3.28 -19.23
CA ARG A 247 -16.82 3.31 -20.47
C ARG A 247 -16.30 1.92 -20.84
N TRP A 248 -17.23 0.99 -21.11
CA TRP A 248 -16.96 -0.44 -21.33
C TRP A 248 -16.03 -0.73 -22.52
N ASP A 249 -16.18 -0.02 -23.64
CA ASP A 249 -15.32 -0.20 -24.82
C ASP A 249 -13.85 0.10 -24.53
N GLU A 250 -13.59 1.14 -23.75
CA GLU A 250 -12.24 1.53 -23.37
C GLU A 250 -11.67 0.60 -22.29
N ALA A 251 -12.52 0.15 -21.35
CA ALA A 251 -12.15 -0.85 -20.36
C ALA A 251 -11.68 -2.14 -21.04
N GLY A 252 -12.45 -2.63 -22.02
CA GLY A 252 -12.11 -3.81 -22.82
C GLY A 252 -10.81 -3.66 -23.61
N LYS A 253 -10.65 -2.55 -24.35
CA LYS A 253 -9.40 -2.27 -25.10
C LYS A 253 -8.18 -2.20 -24.18
N THR A 254 -8.35 -1.60 -22.99
CA THR A 254 -7.25 -1.49 -22.03
C THR A 254 -6.91 -2.83 -21.41
N LEU A 255 -7.91 -3.63 -21.02
CA LEU A 255 -7.70 -4.96 -20.48
C LEU A 255 -7.03 -5.89 -21.51
N SER A 256 -7.53 -5.92 -22.74
CA SER A 256 -6.93 -6.65 -23.87
C SER A 256 -5.45 -6.27 -24.08
N ARG A 257 -5.11 -4.97 -24.04
CA ARG A 257 -3.72 -4.50 -24.17
C ARG A 257 -2.82 -5.01 -23.05
N VAL A 258 -3.30 -4.95 -21.81
CA VAL A 258 -2.54 -5.35 -20.60
C VAL A 258 -2.37 -6.86 -20.53
N ARG A 259 -3.41 -7.63 -20.87
CA ARG A 259 -3.40 -9.11 -20.91
C ARG A 259 -2.70 -9.67 -22.15
N HIS A 260 -2.47 -8.83 -23.17
CA HIS A 260 -1.92 -9.21 -24.47
C HIS A 260 -2.75 -10.31 -25.15
N LEU A 261 -4.08 -10.22 -25.03
CA LEU A 261 -5.03 -11.14 -25.64
C LEU A 261 -6.04 -10.34 -26.48
N PRO A 262 -6.58 -10.91 -27.57
CA PRO A 262 -7.68 -10.31 -28.33
C PRO A 262 -8.88 -9.99 -27.42
N LEU A 263 -9.67 -8.98 -27.79
CA LEU A 263 -10.81 -8.53 -26.99
C LEU A 263 -11.87 -9.64 -26.86
N ASP A 264 -12.07 -10.40 -27.92
CA ASP A 264 -12.97 -11.55 -28.04
C ASP A 264 -12.46 -12.83 -27.36
N HIS A 265 -11.24 -12.82 -26.80
CA HIS A 265 -10.69 -13.99 -26.13
C HIS A 265 -11.54 -14.34 -24.88
N PRO A 266 -11.92 -15.63 -24.67
CA PRO A 266 -12.81 -16.04 -23.58
C PRO A 266 -12.36 -15.57 -22.20
N TYR A 267 -11.06 -15.62 -21.91
CA TYR A 267 -10.49 -15.10 -20.66
C TYR A 267 -10.73 -13.59 -20.46
N VAL A 268 -10.59 -12.77 -21.52
CA VAL A 268 -10.79 -11.32 -21.42
C VAL A 268 -12.28 -11.00 -21.23
N GLN A 269 -13.16 -11.71 -21.92
CA GLN A 269 -14.61 -11.58 -21.77
C GLN A 269 -15.06 -12.00 -20.36
N ALA A 270 -14.57 -13.14 -19.85
CA ALA A 270 -14.84 -13.58 -18.49
C ALA A 270 -14.34 -12.56 -17.45
N GLU A 271 -13.14 -12.01 -17.61
CA GLU A 271 -12.62 -10.98 -16.68
C GLU A 271 -13.40 -9.66 -16.77
N LEU A 272 -13.91 -9.26 -17.94
CA LEU A 272 -14.80 -8.12 -18.08
C LEU A 272 -16.17 -8.36 -17.42
N GLN A 273 -16.73 -9.54 -17.61
CA GLN A 273 -17.98 -9.95 -16.98
C GLN A 273 -17.85 -9.96 -15.45
N ASP A 274 -16.76 -10.55 -14.94
CA ASP A 274 -16.45 -10.51 -13.50
C ASP A 274 -16.35 -9.08 -12.96
N ILE A 275 -15.77 -8.15 -13.73
CA ILE A 275 -15.69 -6.73 -13.36
C ILE A 275 -17.10 -6.11 -13.35
N ALA A 276 -17.95 -6.44 -14.32
CA ALA A 276 -19.32 -5.96 -14.38
C ALA A 276 -20.15 -6.42 -13.18
N GLU A 277 -20.12 -7.71 -12.88
CA GLU A 277 -20.82 -8.30 -11.73
C GLU A 277 -20.31 -7.71 -10.42
N GLN A 278 -18.99 -7.52 -10.26
CA GLN A 278 -18.42 -6.87 -9.07
C GLN A 278 -18.86 -5.41 -8.94
N LEU A 279 -18.90 -4.65 -10.03
CA LEU A 279 -19.33 -3.25 -10.00
C LEU A 279 -20.82 -3.11 -9.75
N GLU A 280 -21.64 -4.00 -10.29
CA GLU A 280 -23.07 -4.04 -10.03
C GLU A 280 -23.34 -4.40 -8.57
N HIS A 281 -22.66 -5.43 -8.05
CA HIS A 281 -22.71 -5.77 -6.63
C HIS A 281 -22.21 -4.61 -5.75
N GLU A 282 -21.15 -3.90 -6.13
CA GLU A 282 -20.70 -2.71 -5.42
C GLU A 282 -21.71 -1.56 -5.47
N ARG A 283 -22.38 -1.34 -6.60
CA ARG A 283 -23.45 -0.32 -6.75
C ARG A 283 -24.66 -0.67 -5.89
N MET A 284 -25.10 -1.92 -5.93
CA MET A 284 -26.23 -2.44 -5.13
C MET A 284 -25.93 -2.38 -3.64
N LEU A 285 -24.74 -2.82 -3.23
CA LEU A 285 -24.31 -2.70 -1.85
C LEU A 285 -24.28 -1.21 -1.49
N ILE A 286 -23.42 -0.40 -2.13
CA ILE A 286 -23.16 0.99 -1.74
C ILE A 286 -24.43 1.83 -1.76
N GLY A 287 -25.41 1.60 -2.66
CA GLY A 287 -26.79 2.07 -2.49
C GLY A 287 -26.92 3.56 -2.13
N GLY A 288 -26.17 4.45 -2.79
CA GLY A 288 -26.17 5.89 -2.47
C GLY A 288 -25.59 6.29 -1.10
N SER A 289 -25.05 5.33 -0.34
CA SER A 289 -24.45 5.53 0.98
C SER A 289 -23.32 6.55 0.89
N THR A 290 -23.40 7.57 1.74
CA THR A 290 -22.32 8.54 1.87
C THR A 290 -21.12 7.93 2.59
N ILE A 291 -19.94 8.56 2.48
CA ILE A 291 -18.76 8.16 3.27
C ILE A 291 -19.09 8.13 4.78
N LYS A 292 -20.01 8.99 5.25
CA LYS A 292 -20.46 9.00 6.64
C LYS A 292 -21.21 7.71 7.00
N ASP A 293 -22.04 7.20 6.11
CA ASP A 293 -22.80 5.96 6.32
C ASP A 293 -21.85 4.76 6.35
N LEU A 294 -20.87 4.71 5.44
CA LEU A 294 -19.83 3.67 5.43
C LEU A 294 -18.94 3.73 6.68
N LEU A 295 -18.59 4.91 7.17
CA LEU A 295 -17.86 5.09 8.42
C LEU A 295 -18.69 4.64 9.62
N LYS A 296 -19.98 4.99 9.66
CA LYS A 296 -20.90 4.56 10.71
C LYS A 296 -20.95 3.04 10.74
N GLU A 297 -21.23 2.41 9.61
CA GLU A 297 -21.25 0.96 9.44
C GLU A 297 -19.94 0.29 9.87
N MET A 298 -18.79 0.86 9.47
CA MET A 298 -17.47 0.33 9.78
C MET A 298 -17.22 0.23 11.30
N PHE A 299 -17.70 1.21 12.08
CA PHE A 299 -17.45 1.25 13.52
C PHE A 299 -18.64 0.78 14.39
N THR A 300 -19.85 0.69 13.85
CA THR A 300 -21.02 0.17 14.59
C THR A 300 -21.14 -1.35 14.49
N ILE A 301 -20.85 -1.92 13.32
CA ILE A 301 -20.98 -3.36 13.08
C ILE A 301 -19.79 -4.10 13.71
N PRO A 302 -20.00 -5.08 14.61
CA PRO A 302 -18.90 -5.73 15.32
C PRO A 302 -17.83 -6.38 14.44
N GLY A 303 -18.22 -7.06 13.35
CA GLY A 303 -17.29 -7.71 12.41
C GLY A 303 -16.43 -6.69 11.65
N ASN A 304 -17.06 -5.66 11.09
CA ASN A 304 -16.36 -4.56 10.40
C ASN A 304 -15.47 -3.76 11.34
N ARG A 305 -15.93 -3.51 12.57
CA ARG A 305 -15.16 -2.80 13.60
C ARG A 305 -13.88 -3.56 13.94
N LYS A 306 -13.95 -4.89 14.10
CA LYS A 306 -12.75 -5.71 14.36
C LYS A 306 -11.74 -5.56 13.22
N ARG A 307 -12.17 -5.63 11.96
CA ARG A 307 -11.30 -5.46 10.77
C ARG A 307 -10.66 -4.07 10.73
N ALA A 308 -11.44 -3.02 10.98
CA ALA A 308 -10.95 -1.65 11.02
C ALA A 308 -9.92 -1.43 12.13
N LEU A 309 -10.23 -1.88 13.36
CA LEU A 309 -9.32 -1.76 14.50
C LEU A 309 -8.03 -2.55 14.31
N ILE A 310 -8.08 -3.73 13.70
CA ILE A 310 -6.88 -4.49 13.35
C ILE A 310 -6.03 -3.74 12.33
N SER A 311 -6.65 -3.16 11.29
CA SER A 311 -5.94 -2.38 10.27
C SER A 311 -5.24 -1.16 10.86
N ILE A 312 -5.95 -0.41 11.70
CA ILE A 312 -5.42 0.75 12.43
C ILE A 312 -4.28 0.29 13.35
N GLY A 313 -4.52 -0.74 14.18
CA GLY A 313 -3.54 -1.26 15.13
C GLY A 313 -2.26 -1.76 14.46
N LEU A 314 -2.36 -2.47 13.33
CA LEU A 314 -1.20 -2.92 12.54
C LEU A 314 -0.39 -1.74 12.00
N MET A 315 -1.05 -0.69 11.48
CA MET A 315 -0.34 0.47 10.94
C MET A 315 0.31 1.31 12.04
N ILE A 316 -0.31 1.44 13.22
CA ILE A 316 0.33 2.01 14.41
C ILE A 316 1.58 1.21 14.76
N CYS A 317 1.43 -0.10 14.93
CA CYS A 317 2.53 -0.99 15.32
C CYS A 317 3.68 -0.94 14.31
N GLN A 318 3.41 -1.00 13.00
CA GLN A 318 4.42 -0.87 11.96
C GLN A 318 5.30 0.37 12.15
N GLN A 319 4.69 1.52 12.47
CA GLN A 319 5.42 2.76 12.71
C GLN A 319 6.17 2.73 14.05
N MET A 320 5.53 2.24 15.11
CA MET A 320 6.13 2.15 16.45
C MET A 320 7.30 1.16 16.55
N THR A 321 7.59 0.38 15.49
CA THR A 321 8.81 -0.46 15.44
C THR A 321 10.09 0.38 15.56
N GLY A 322 10.03 1.67 15.24
CA GLY A 322 11.20 2.54 15.14
C GLY A 322 11.91 2.45 13.78
N THR A 323 11.33 1.77 12.79
CA THR A 323 11.93 1.69 11.44
C THR A 323 12.17 3.07 10.84
N ASN A 324 11.20 3.97 10.95
CA ASN A 324 11.29 5.31 10.39
C ASN A 324 12.18 6.22 11.23
N ALA A 325 12.29 5.97 12.54
CA ALA A 325 13.29 6.61 13.39
C ALA A 325 14.70 6.33 12.87
N ILE A 326 15.00 5.06 12.56
CA ILE A 326 16.28 4.69 11.94
C ILE A 326 16.38 5.30 10.54
N ASN A 327 15.38 5.16 9.68
CA ASN A 327 15.53 5.61 8.29
C ASN A 327 15.78 7.13 8.16
N TYR A 328 15.08 7.97 8.93
CA TYR A 328 15.29 9.43 8.88
C TYR A 328 16.53 9.90 9.62
N TYR A 329 16.99 9.18 10.64
CA TYR A 329 18.07 9.64 11.51
C TYR A 329 19.25 8.68 11.55
N ALA A 330 19.37 7.79 10.56
CA ALA A 330 20.42 6.78 10.46
C ALA A 330 21.82 7.39 10.58
N PRO A 331 22.18 8.49 9.90
CA PRO A 331 23.52 9.06 10.05
C PRO A 331 23.80 9.52 11.47
N THR A 332 22.83 10.14 12.14
CA THR A 332 22.92 10.55 13.55
C THR A 332 23.03 9.34 14.48
N ILE A 333 22.28 8.28 14.23
CA ILE A 333 22.33 7.05 15.02
C ILE A 333 23.68 6.35 14.86
N PHE A 334 24.20 6.21 13.64
CA PHE A 334 25.53 5.64 13.40
C PHE A 334 26.63 6.46 14.07
N LYS A 335 26.52 7.80 14.02
CA LYS A 335 27.41 8.71 14.76
C LYS A 335 27.33 8.48 16.27
N ASN A 336 26.13 8.34 16.82
CA ASN A 336 25.91 8.04 18.23
C ASN A 336 26.43 6.65 18.65
N LEU A 337 26.69 5.75 17.71
CA LEU A 337 27.32 4.43 17.93
C LEU A 337 28.84 4.41 17.73
N GLY A 338 29.45 5.55 17.40
CA GLY A 338 30.90 5.70 17.32
C GLY A 338 31.46 5.80 15.90
N ILE A 339 30.62 5.76 14.86
CA ILE A 339 31.08 6.04 13.49
C ILE A 339 31.41 7.53 13.37
N GLN A 340 32.69 7.82 13.13
CA GLN A 340 33.19 9.19 13.00
C GLN A 340 33.27 9.64 11.53
N GLY A 341 32.98 10.92 11.32
CA GLY A 341 32.99 11.55 9.99
C GLY A 341 31.64 11.43 9.27
N ASN A 342 31.24 12.54 8.63
CA ASN A 342 29.98 12.59 7.88
C ASN A 342 29.98 11.64 6.68
N SER A 343 31.10 11.56 5.95
CA SER A 343 31.22 10.65 4.80
C SER A 343 31.12 9.18 5.21
N THR A 344 31.79 8.77 6.30
CA THR A 344 31.71 7.40 6.83
C THR A 344 30.30 7.06 7.32
N GLY A 345 29.63 8.01 8.00
CA GLY A 345 28.25 7.85 8.44
C GLY A 345 27.28 7.69 7.28
N LEU A 346 27.41 8.52 6.23
CA LEU A 346 26.59 8.42 5.02
C LEU A 346 26.86 7.13 4.24
N PHE A 347 28.12 6.69 4.17
CA PHE A 347 28.47 5.38 3.61
C PHE A 347 27.76 4.23 4.34
N ALA A 348 27.77 4.24 5.67
CA ALA A 348 27.06 3.25 6.48
C ALA A 348 25.55 3.25 6.22
N THR A 349 24.94 4.42 5.98
CA THR A 349 23.53 4.49 5.55
C THR A 349 23.29 3.91 4.16
N GLY A 350 24.24 4.06 3.23
CA GLY A 350 24.19 3.42 1.92
C GLY A 350 24.13 1.89 2.05
N ILE A 351 25.01 1.31 2.88
CA ILE A 351 25.00 -0.13 3.19
C ILE A 351 23.70 -0.56 3.86
N TYR A 352 23.18 0.24 4.80
CA TYR A 352 21.88 -0.01 5.42
C TYR A 352 20.76 -0.06 4.37
N GLY A 353 20.77 0.84 3.39
CA GLY A 353 19.86 0.83 2.25
C GLY A 353 19.97 -0.45 1.42
N VAL A 354 21.19 -0.93 1.14
CA VAL A 354 21.41 -2.17 0.38
C VAL A 354 20.86 -3.39 1.14
N VAL A 355 21.15 -3.51 2.44
CA VAL A 355 20.59 -4.58 3.27
C VAL A 355 19.08 -4.54 3.22
N LYS A 356 18.47 -3.36 3.44
CA LYS A 356 17.02 -3.20 3.45
C LYS A 356 16.35 -3.52 2.11
N MET A 357 16.98 -3.18 0.98
CA MET A 357 16.48 -3.47 -0.36
C MET A 357 16.59 -4.96 -0.68
N THR A 358 17.76 -5.56 -0.44
CA THR A 358 18.01 -6.98 -0.72
C THR A 358 17.17 -7.91 0.14
N THR A 359 16.98 -7.60 1.42
CA THR A 359 16.10 -8.39 2.31
C THR A 359 14.63 -8.26 1.92
N CYS A 360 14.21 -7.08 1.44
CA CYS A 360 12.86 -6.89 0.88
C CYS A 360 12.66 -7.75 -0.37
N ALA A 361 13.61 -7.73 -1.30
CA ALA A 361 13.57 -8.57 -2.49
C ALA A 361 13.54 -10.06 -2.13
N ALA A 362 14.38 -10.49 -1.18
CA ALA A 362 14.41 -11.87 -0.71
C ALA A 362 13.09 -12.30 -0.07
N PHE A 363 12.47 -11.44 0.76
CA PHE A 363 11.16 -11.74 1.34
C PHE A 363 10.09 -11.91 0.26
N LEU A 364 10.01 -10.98 -0.69
CA LEU A 364 9.00 -11.01 -1.76
C LEU A 364 9.16 -12.24 -2.66
N LEU A 365 10.40 -12.66 -2.95
CA LEU A 365 10.67 -13.78 -3.84
C LEU A 365 10.53 -15.16 -3.16
N PHE A 366 10.87 -15.28 -1.87
CA PHE A 366 11.02 -16.59 -1.23
C PHE A 366 10.10 -16.82 -0.02
N ALA A 367 9.62 -15.76 0.64
CA ALA A 367 8.98 -15.86 1.95
C ALA A 367 7.51 -15.40 1.99
N ALA A 368 7.10 -14.50 1.09
CA ALA A 368 5.78 -13.87 1.13
C ALA A 368 4.61 -14.89 1.12
N ASP A 369 4.72 -15.92 0.28
CA ASP A 369 3.69 -16.96 0.17
C ASP A 369 3.95 -18.17 1.09
N SER A 370 5.19 -18.40 1.51
CA SER A 370 5.58 -19.60 2.27
C SER A 370 5.48 -19.42 3.79
N LEU A 371 5.84 -18.26 4.34
CA LEU A 371 6.03 -18.06 5.79
C LEU A 371 4.73 -17.88 6.58
N GLY A 372 3.66 -17.38 5.94
CA GLY A 372 2.41 -16.99 6.61
C GLY A 372 2.47 -15.57 7.19
N ARG A 373 1.33 -14.89 7.27
CA ARG A 373 1.27 -13.47 7.66
C ARG A 373 1.47 -13.33 9.17
N ARG A 374 0.74 -14.11 9.97
CA ARG A 374 0.81 -14.05 11.44
C ARG A 374 2.19 -14.47 11.96
N ARG A 375 2.71 -15.60 11.45
CA ARG A 375 4.03 -16.12 11.84
C ARG A 375 5.14 -15.12 11.57
N SER A 376 5.12 -14.53 10.37
CA SER A 376 6.06 -13.50 9.95
C SER A 376 6.09 -12.30 10.92
N LEU A 377 4.93 -11.78 11.32
CA LEU A 377 4.83 -10.70 12.30
C LEU A 377 5.36 -11.09 13.69
N LEU A 378 5.05 -12.29 14.19
CA LEU A 378 5.45 -12.75 15.52
C LEU A 378 6.98 -12.83 15.70
N TRP A 379 7.68 -13.54 14.82
CA TRP A 379 9.13 -13.75 15.03
C TRP A 379 9.91 -12.46 14.77
N THR A 380 9.48 -11.65 13.79
CA THR A 380 10.14 -10.37 13.47
C THR A 380 9.97 -9.36 14.61
N SER A 381 8.84 -9.35 15.33
CA SER A 381 8.66 -8.55 16.55
C SER A 381 9.73 -8.83 17.60
N ILE A 382 9.99 -10.11 17.91
CA ILE A 382 11.01 -10.51 18.89
C ILE A 382 12.41 -10.15 18.38
N ALA A 383 12.71 -10.46 17.12
CA ALA A 383 14.02 -10.23 16.53
C ALA A 383 14.38 -8.72 16.47
N GLN A 384 13.43 -7.88 16.05
CA GLN A 384 13.57 -6.42 16.05
C GLN A 384 13.68 -5.87 17.47
N GLY A 385 12.86 -6.37 18.41
CA GLY A 385 12.91 -5.97 19.81
C GLY A 385 14.26 -6.29 20.45
N THR A 386 14.82 -7.46 20.14
CA THR A 386 16.15 -7.89 20.62
C THR A 386 17.27 -7.04 20.04
N ALA A 387 17.21 -6.71 18.74
CA ALA A 387 18.19 -5.83 18.11
C ALA A 387 18.18 -4.43 18.74
N MET A 388 17.00 -3.84 18.94
CA MET A 388 16.84 -2.55 19.62
C MET A 388 17.27 -2.59 21.09
N LEU A 389 16.99 -3.71 21.78
CA LEU A 389 17.43 -3.93 23.15
C LEU A 389 18.95 -3.89 23.25
N TYR A 390 19.63 -4.63 22.37
CA TYR A 390 21.09 -4.68 22.34
C TYR A 390 21.70 -3.28 22.10
N ILE A 391 21.17 -2.55 21.11
CA ILE A 391 21.62 -1.18 20.82
C ILE A 391 21.45 -0.28 22.05
N GLY A 392 20.28 -0.32 22.69
CA GLY A 392 20.01 0.46 23.90
C GLY A 392 20.94 0.09 25.07
N LEU A 393 21.16 -1.20 25.32
CA LEU A 393 22.06 -1.66 26.38
C LEU A 393 23.52 -1.28 26.11
N TYR A 394 23.98 -1.38 24.87
CA TYR A 394 25.33 -0.93 24.48
C TYR A 394 25.52 0.56 24.75
N VAL A 395 24.61 1.41 24.27
CA VAL A 395 24.69 2.87 24.49
C VAL A 395 24.61 3.22 25.98
N ARG A 396 23.89 2.43 26.79
CA ARG A 396 23.78 2.65 28.23
C ARG A 396 25.04 2.24 29.00
N ILE A 397 25.57 1.05 28.72
CA ILE A 397 26.62 0.40 29.54
C ILE A 397 28.01 0.82 29.07
N LYS A 398 28.24 0.84 27.77
CA LYS A 398 29.55 1.13 27.17
C LYS A 398 29.39 2.12 26.02
N PRO A 399 28.95 3.37 26.32
CA PRO A 399 28.72 4.38 25.29
C PRO A 399 30.01 4.64 24.49
N PRO A 400 29.90 4.92 23.19
CA PRO A 400 31.04 5.30 22.38
C PRO A 400 31.75 6.54 22.93
N VAL A 401 33.08 6.46 22.99
CA VAL A 401 33.94 7.58 23.40
C VAL A 401 34.49 8.25 22.15
N LEU A 402 34.34 9.57 22.06
CA LEU A 402 34.84 10.33 20.92
C LEU A 402 36.36 10.21 20.84
N GLY A 403 36.89 9.90 19.65
CA GLY A 403 38.32 9.67 19.40
C GLY A 403 38.82 8.26 19.73
N ALA A 404 38.02 7.42 20.39
CA ALA A 404 38.38 6.03 20.64
C ALA A 404 37.88 5.11 19.51
N GLU A 405 38.56 3.97 19.35
CA GLU A 405 38.09 2.92 18.45
C GLU A 405 36.76 2.34 18.93
N VAL A 406 35.94 1.89 17.98
CA VAL A 406 34.67 1.23 18.27
C VAL A 406 34.98 -0.13 18.92
N PRO A 407 34.54 -0.40 20.16
CA PRO A 407 34.80 -1.70 20.79
C PRO A 407 34.04 -2.81 20.05
N PRO A 408 34.40 -4.10 20.23
CA PRO A 408 33.69 -5.23 19.62
C PRO A 408 32.17 -5.20 19.83
N ALA A 409 31.72 -4.84 21.04
CA ALA A 409 30.29 -4.68 21.35
C ALA A 409 29.61 -3.56 20.52
N GLY A 410 30.35 -2.51 20.14
CA GLY A 410 29.85 -1.46 19.26
C GLY A 410 29.67 -1.95 17.82
N TYR A 411 30.57 -2.80 17.31
CA TYR A 411 30.37 -3.45 16.01
C TYR A 411 29.13 -4.35 16.00
N VAL A 412 28.87 -5.09 17.08
CA VAL A 412 27.63 -5.85 17.20
C VAL A 412 26.40 -4.93 17.19
N ALA A 413 26.45 -3.77 17.87
CA ALA A 413 25.35 -2.80 17.84
C ALA A 413 25.10 -2.24 16.43
N LEU A 414 26.16 -2.00 15.66
CA LEU A 414 26.06 -1.61 14.25
C LEU A 414 25.42 -2.72 13.40
N ILE A 415 25.83 -3.98 13.62
CA ILE A 415 25.23 -5.15 12.96
C ILE A 415 23.74 -5.27 13.32
N CYS A 416 23.36 -5.02 14.58
CA CYS A 416 21.96 -5.03 15.01
C CYS A 416 21.10 -4.01 14.25
N ILE A 417 21.63 -2.85 13.82
CA ILE A 417 20.88 -1.91 12.97
C ILE A 417 20.56 -2.54 11.60
N PHE A 418 21.55 -3.20 10.99
CA PHE A 418 21.35 -3.88 9.70
C PHE A 418 20.39 -5.07 9.82
N LEU A 419 20.54 -5.88 10.87
CA LEU A 419 19.63 -6.99 11.17
C LEU A 419 18.21 -6.50 11.43
N PHE A 420 18.03 -5.42 12.19
CA PHE A 420 16.73 -4.79 12.41
C PHE A 420 16.05 -4.42 11.08
N ALA A 421 16.80 -3.83 10.13
CA ALA A 421 16.29 -3.51 8.80
C ALA A 421 15.82 -4.76 8.04
N GLY A 422 16.61 -5.83 8.11
CA GLY A 422 16.28 -7.12 7.51
C GLY A 422 15.02 -7.72 8.12
N PHE A 423 14.95 -7.83 9.44
CA PHE A 423 13.79 -8.37 10.15
C PHE A 423 12.52 -7.58 9.87
N PHE A 424 12.60 -6.25 9.81
CA PHE A 424 11.46 -5.42 9.43
C PHE A 424 10.89 -5.81 8.06
N GLN A 425 11.75 -6.04 7.07
CA GLN A 425 11.31 -6.39 5.70
C GLN A 425 10.77 -7.81 5.59
N PHE A 426 11.14 -8.70 6.51
CA PHE A 426 10.60 -10.05 6.56
C PHE A 426 9.24 -10.16 7.27
N GLY A 427 8.71 -9.05 7.79
CA GLY A 427 7.40 -9.01 8.45
C GLY A 427 6.73 -7.65 8.37
N TRP A 428 6.93 -6.82 9.39
CA TRP A 428 6.20 -5.56 9.60
C TRP A 428 6.17 -4.59 8.40
N GLY A 429 7.16 -4.62 7.50
CA GLY A 429 7.14 -3.85 6.26
C GLY A 429 6.02 -4.28 5.31
N PRO A 430 6.20 -5.38 4.56
CA PRO A 430 5.24 -5.81 3.54
C PRO A 430 3.96 -6.44 4.11
N VAL A 431 4.05 -7.19 5.22
CA VAL A 431 2.90 -7.99 5.71
C VAL A 431 1.75 -7.12 6.20
N CYS A 432 2.02 -5.98 6.83
CA CYS A 432 0.97 -5.06 7.28
C CYS A 432 0.10 -4.57 6.11
N TRP A 433 0.70 -4.23 4.97
CA TRP A 433 -0.03 -3.75 3.79
C TRP A 433 -0.81 -4.87 3.11
N ILE A 434 -0.26 -6.07 3.04
CA ILE A 434 -0.96 -7.27 2.56
C ILE A 434 -2.21 -7.50 3.42
N TYR A 435 -2.03 -7.55 4.74
CA TYR A 435 -3.09 -7.83 5.70
C TYR A 435 -4.23 -6.79 5.66
N VAL A 436 -3.89 -5.50 5.60
CA VAL A 436 -4.87 -4.39 5.51
C VAL A 436 -5.70 -4.44 4.23
N SER A 437 -5.19 -5.04 3.16
CA SER A 437 -5.92 -5.20 1.91
C SER A 437 -6.79 -6.47 1.86
N GLU A 438 -6.41 -7.52 2.60
CA GLU A 438 -7.07 -8.83 2.59
C GLU A 438 -8.28 -8.89 3.55
N ILE A 439 -8.19 -8.29 4.74
CA ILE A 439 -9.23 -8.45 5.77
C ILE A 439 -10.55 -7.70 5.55
N PRO A 440 -10.65 -6.54 4.88
CA PRO A 440 -11.92 -5.81 4.79
C PRO A 440 -12.93 -6.47 3.85
N THR A 441 -14.21 -6.29 4.15
CA THR A 441 -15.31 -6.63 3.23
C THR A 441 -15.19 -5.81 1.95
N ALA A 442 -15.68 -6.32 0.82
CA ALA A 442 -15.58 -5.64 -0.48
C ALA A 442 -16.10 -4.19 -0.42
N ARG A 443 -17.26 -4.00 0.22
CA ARG A 443 -17.91 -2.69 0.44
C ARG A 443 -17.06 -1.68 1.19
N LEU A 444 -16.34 -2.10 2.25
CA LEU A 444 -15.57 -1.20 3.11
C LEU A 444 -14.08 -1.19 2.80
N ARG A 445 -13.62 -1.95 1.79
CA ARG A 445 -12.19 -2.16 1.51
C ARG A 445 -11.45 -0.88 1.18
N SER A 446 -11.99 -0.06 0.27
CA SER A 446 -11.37 1.21 -0.11
C SER A 446 -11.22 2.16 1.09
N LEU A 447 -12.30 2.32 1.87
CA LEU A 447 -12.32 3.16 3.06
C LEU A 447 -11.35 2.65 4.14
N ASN A 448 -11.31 1.33 4.37
CA ASN A 448 -10.40 0.73 5.35
C ASN A 448 -8.93 0.94 4.97
N VAL A 449 -8.57 0.71 3.71
CA VAL A 449 -7.20 0.94 3.21
C VAL A 449 -6.83 2.43 3.32
N ALA A 450 -7.76 3.35 3.04
CA ALA A 450 -7.52 4.78 3.19
C ALA A 450 -7.28 5.18 4.65
N ILE A 451 -8.09 4.68 5.60
CA ILE A 451 -7.90 4.92 7.04
C ILE A 451 -6.58 4.32 7.52
N ALA A 452 -6.22 3.13 7.06
CA ALA A 452 -4.95 2.49 7.39
C ALA A 452 -3.75 3.29 6.88
N ALA A 453 -3.79 3.77 5.63
CA ALA A 453 -2.75 4.64 5.07
C ALA A 453 -2.65 5.97 5.83
N ALA A 454 -3.77 6.62 6.13
CA ALA A 454 -3.79 7.83 6.94
C ALA A 454 -3.21 7.58 8.35
N THR A 455 -3.57 6.46 8.99
CA THR A 455 -3.00 6.05 10.28
C THR A 455 -1.49 5.85 10.19
N GLN A 456 -1.03 5.20 9.13
CA GLN A 456 0.39 4.98 8.88
C GLN A 456 1.15 6.32 8.79
N TRP A 457 0.65 7.29 8.03
CA TRP A 457 1.29 8.61 7.91
C TRP A 457 1.23 9.43 9.19
N LEU A 458 0.12 9.36 9.93
CA LEU A 458 -0.01 10.02 11.23
C LEU A 458 1.02 9.50 12.23
N PHE A 459 1.19 8.19 12.34
CA PHE A 459 2.17 7.62 13.27
C PHE A 459 3.61 7.71 12.74
N ASN A 460 3.80 7.81 11.43
CA ASN A 460 5.08 8.18 10.84
C ASN A 460 5.48 9.62 11.25
N PHE A 461 4.53 10.56 11.22
CA PHE A 461 4.72 11.91 11.75
C PHE A 461 5.13 11.90 13.24
N VAL A 462 4.42 11.12 14.07
CA VAL A 462 4.73 10.97 15.50
C VAL A 462 6.17 10.48 15.69
N VAL A 463 6.59 9.44 14.98
CA VAL A 463 7.96 8.90 15.09
C VAL A 463 9.00 9.90 14.59
N ALA A 464 8.78 10.50 13.41
CA ALA A 464 9.68 11.48 12.83
C ALA A 464 9.89 12.69 13.78
N ARG A 465 8.82 13.13 14.46
CA ARG A 465 8.87 14.27 15.38
C ARG A 465 9.45 13.93 16.75
N ALA A 466 9.16 12.74 17.27
CA ALA A 466 9.59 12.31 18.61
C ALA A 466 11.06 11.86 18.65
N THR A 467 11.53 11.15 17.62
CA THR A 467 12.84 10.46 17.65
C THR A 467 14.01 11.37 18.01
N PRO A 468 14.24 12.53 17.36
CA PRO A 468 15.42 13.34 17.67
C PRO A 468 15.40 13.85 19.11
N ASN A 469 14.21 14.17 19.62
CA ASN A 469 14.05 14.61 21.00
C ASN A 469 14.30 13.44 21.96
N MET A 470 13.78 12.25 21.68
CA MET A 470 14.08 11.06 22.47
C MET A 470 15.58 10.76 22.52
N LEU A 471 16.28 10.85 21.38
CA LEU A 471 17.74 10.70 21.32
C LEU A 471 18.49 11.79 22.09
N ALA A 472 17.92 13.00 22.19
CA ALA A 472 18.53 14.12 22.90
C ALA A 472 18.25 14.13 24.41
N THR A 473 17.09 13.62 24.87
CA THR A 473 16.60 13.82 26.24
C THR A 473 16.32 12.54 27.02
N VAL A 474 16.08 11.39 26.35
CA VAL A 474 15.63 10.16 27.02
C VAL A 474 16.81 9.21 27.26
N GLY A 475 17.27 9.18 28.51
CA GLY A 475 18.45 8.43 28.92
C GLY A 475 19.75 9.12 28.50
N ASN A 476 20.82 8.93 29.27
CA ASN A 476 22.12 9.50 28.94
C ASN A 476 22.58 9.01 27.55
N LYS A 477 23.03 9.92 26.67
CA LYS A 477 23.41 9.63 25.27
C LYS A 477 22.27 9.04 24.40
N GLY A 478 21.01 9.12 24.84
CA GLY A 478 19.85 8.72 24.04
C GLY A 478 19.52 7.21 24.05
N TYR A 479 20.11 6.42 24.95
CA TYR A 479 19.86 4.97 25.00
C TYR A 479 18.38 4.63 25.20
N GLY A 480 17.63 5.48 25.90
CA GLY A 480 16.25 5.22 26.26
C GLY A 480 15.32 5.21 25.05
N ALA A 481 15.68 5.90 23.97
CA ALA A 481 14.94 5.84 22.71
C ALA A 481 14.89 4.40 22.16
N PHE A 482 16.03 3.72 22.12
CA PHE A 482 16.12 2.33 21.65
C PHE A 482 15.40 1.35 22.57
N LEU A 483 15.46 1.56 23.89
CA LEU A 483 14.71 0.73 24.84
C LEU A 483 13.19 0.91 24.69
N ILE A 484 12.71 2.12 24.43
CA ILE A 484 11.29 2.37 24.16
C ILE A 484 10.85 1.61 22.90
N TYR A 485 11.60 1.72 21.79
CA TYR A 485 11.30 0.96 20.57
C TYR A 485 11.40 -0.56 20.79
N SER A 486 12.33 -1.03 21.61
CA SER A 486 12.42 -2.43 22.01
C SER A 486 11.16 -2.90 22.73
N CYS A 487 10.69 -2.14 23.72
CA CYS A 487 9.45 -2.42 24.45
C CYS A 487 8.24 -2.46 23.51
N PHE A 488 8.14 -1.51 22.57
CA PHE A 488 7.09 -1.55 21.54
C PHE A 488 7.19 -2.81 20.67
N CYS A 489 8.37 -3.19 20.22
CA CYS A 489 8.53 -4.40 19.41
C CYS A 489 8.11 -5.67 20.19
N TYR A 490 8.41 -5.76 21.49
CA TYR A 490 7.93 -6.88 22.30
C TYR A 490 6.43 -6.83 22.59
N SER A 491 5.85 -5.64 22.82
CA SER A 491 4.40 -5.52 23.01
C SER A 491 3.62 -5.91 21.74
N MET A 492 4.20 -5.64 20.57
CA MET A 492 3.65 -6.07 19.28
C MET A 492 3.54 -7.59 19.15
N PHE A 493 4.46 -8.37 19.73
CA PHE A 493 4.35 -9.82 19.75
C PHE A 493 3.03 -10.25 20.41
N PHE A 494 2.71 -9.67 21.58
CA PHE A 494 1.46 -9.96 22.27
C PHE A 494 0.24 -9.48 21.48
N PHE A 495 0.30 -8.28 20.89
CA PHE A 495 -0.75 -7.79 20.00
C PHE A 495 -1.04 -8.78 18.87
N VAL A 496 0.00 -9.27 18.18
CA VAL A 496 -0.16 -10.26 17.09
C VAL A 496 -0.62 -11.61 17.61
N TRP A 497 -0.11 -12.04 18.76
CA TRP A 497 -0.46 -13.32 19.36
C TRP A 497 -1.94 -13.40 19.69
N PHE A 498 -2.51 -12.36 20.31
CA PHE A 498 -3.90 -12.36 20.77
C PHE A 498 -4.92 -11.85 19.74
N LEU A 499 -4.57 -10.87 18.91
CA LEU A 499 -5.55 -10.13 18.11
C LEU A 499 -5.46 -10.38 16.60
N ILE A 500 -4.37 -10.95 16.11
CA ILE A 500 -4.14 -11.13 14.67
C ILE A 500 -4.32 -12.61 14.28
N PRO A 501 -5.42 -12.97 13.60
CA PRO A 501 -5.57 -14.30 13.03
C PRO A 501 -4.65 -14.52 11.82
N GLU A 502 -4.46 -15.77 11.42
CA GLU A 502 -3.73 -16.11 10.20
C GLU A 502 -4.65 -15.99 8.98
N THR A 503 -4.23 -15.25 7.96
CA THR A 503 -5.01 -15.03 6.72
C THR A 503 -4.45 -15.80 5.53
N LYS A 504 -3.27 -16.43 5.67
CA LYS A 504 -2.62 -17.13 4.57
C LYS A 504 -3.53 -18.21 3.96
N GLY A 505 -3.75 -18.10 2.64
CA GLY A 505 -4.45 -19.12 1.86
C GLY A 505 -5.95 -19.18 2.09
N MET A 506 -6.54 -18.18 2.76
CA MET A 506 -7.98 -18.07 2.92
C MET A 506 -8.61 -17.37 1.72
N SER A 507 -9.77 -17.85 1.27
CA SER A 507 -10.60 -17.11 0.32
C SER A 507 -11.23 -15.89 1.00
N LEU A 508 -11.64 -14.90 0.21
CA LEU A 508 -12.30 -13.70 0.73
C LEU A 508 -13.61 -14.03 1.47
N GLU A 509 -14.35 -15.03 1.00
CA GLU A 509 -15.58 -15.53 1.64
C GLU A 509 -15.29 -16.13 3.02
N LYS A 510 -14.24 -16.95 3.16
CA LYS A 510 -13.81 -17.49 4.46
C LYS A 510 -13.28 -16.43 5.41
N MET A 511 -12.82 -15.29 4.87
CA MET A 511 -12.45 -14.12 5.65
C MET A 511 -13.70 -13.52 6.32
N ASP A 512 -14.86 -13.62 5.66
CA ASP A 512 -16.14 -13.16 6.19
C ASP A 512 -16.63 -14.03 7.35
N ASP A 513 -16.45 -15.34 7.25
CA ASP A 513 -16.72 -16.27 8.36
C ASP A 513 -15.82 -16.02 9.58
N LEU A 514 -14.51 -15.77 9.35
CA LEU A 514 -13.51 -15.57 10.41
C LEU A 514 -13.81 -14.36 11.31
N PHE A 515 -14.31 -13.27 10.72
CA PHE A 515 -14.63 -12.04 11.47
C PHE A 515 -16.11 -11.95 11.87
N GLY A 516 -16.90 -12.96 11.51
CA GLY A 516 -18.35 -13.00 11.67
C GLY A 516 -19.07 -12.35 10.50
N ILE A 517 -20.05 -13.06 9.93
CA ILE A 517 -20.92 -12.55 8.88
C ILE A 517 -21.66 -11.33 9.41
N THR A 518 -21.52 -10.21 8.72
CA THR A 518 -22.29 -9.01 9.01
C THR A 518 -23.76 -9.33 8.72
N GLU A 519 -24.63 -9.35 9.73
CA GLU A 519 -26.10 -9.59 9.61
C GLU A 519 -26.75 -8.84 8.44
N LEU A 520 -26.22 -7.66 8.06
CA LEU A 520 -26.67 -6.90 6.90
C LEU A 520 -26.46 -7.66 5.57
N VAL A 521 -25.33 -8.34 5.39
CA VAL A 521 -25.05 -9.14 4.18
C VAL A 521 -25.96 -10.35 4.13
N LYS A 522 -26.20 -11.01 5.27
CA LYS A 522 -27.18 -12.09 5.40
C LYS A 522 -28.59 -11.65 5.06
N ASN A 523 -29.01 -10.47 5.52
CA ASN A 523 -30.34 -9.96 5.23
C ASN A 523 -30.48 -9.54 3.76
N ILE A 524 -29.42 -9.02 3.14
CA ILE A 524 -29.40 -8.69 1.70
C ILE A 524 -29.36 -9.96 0.84
N GLU A 525 -28.61 -10.98 1.23
CA GLU A 525 -28.57 -12.29 0.57
C GLU A 525 -29.86 -13.07 0.78
N ALA A 526 -30.49 -12.98 1.95
CA ALA A 526 -31.80 -13.54 2.23
C ALA A 526 -32.92 -12.83 1.45
N ASP A 527 -32.87 -11.50 1.33
CA ASP A 527 -33.76 -10.73 0.43
C ASP A 527 -33.53 -11.16 -1.03
N ARG A 528 -32.29 -11.45 -1.43
CA ARG A 528 -31.98 -11.96 -2.77
C ARG A 528 -32.57 -13.35 -3.01
N GLU A 529 -32.46 -14.26 -2.04
CA GLU A 529 -33.07 -15.59 -2.12
C GLU A 529 -34.61 -15.48 -2.13
N ALA A 530 -35.18 -14.56 -1.37
CA ALA A 530 -36.62 -14.28 -1.39
C ALA A 530 -37.09 -13.72 -2.75
N HIS A 531 -36.38 -12.75 -3.31
CA HIS A 531 -36.72 -12.14 -4.60
C HIS A 531 -36.44 -13.06 -5.80
N ALA A 532 -35.40 -13.89 -5.74
CA ALA A 532 -35.13 -14.90 -6.77
C ALA A 532 -36.17 -16.04 -6.76
N HIS A 533 -36.81 -16.29 -5.60
CA HIS A 533 -37.93 -17.23 -5.50
C HIS A 533 -39.26 -16.64 -6.00
N ASP A 534 -39.46 -15.31 -5.90
CA ASP A 534 -40.65 -14.64 -6.43
C ASP A 534 -40.64 -14.54 -7.98
N ASP A 535 -39.48 -14.44 -8.63
CA ASP A 535 -39.39 -14.36 -10.10
C ASP A 535 -39.72 -15.68 -10.83
N HIS A 536 -39.89 -16.79 -10.09
CA HIS A 536 -40.41 -18.05 -10.62
C HIS A 536 -41.84 -18.40 -10.17
N GLY A 537 -42.55 -17.47 -9.53
CA GLY A 537 -43.92 -17.66 -9.09
C GLY A 537 -44.79 -16.43 -9.32
N THR A 538 -45.47 -16.38 -10.47
CA THR A 538 -46.67 -15.56 -10.73
C THR A 538 -46.64 -14.12 -10.21
N ALA A 539 -46.29 -13.19 -11.12
CA ALA A 539 -46.53 -11.76 -10.97
C ALA A 539 -47.96 -11.49 -10.46
N THR A 540 -48.05 -11.04 -9.21
CA THR A 540 -49.30 -10.50 -8.65
C THR A 540 -49.03 -9.03 -8.40
N GLU A 541 -49.52 -8.17 -9.29
CA GLU A 541 -49.51 -6.71 -9.10
C GLU A 541 -50.36 -6.35 -7.88
N LEU A 542 -49.73 -5.76 -6.86
CA LEU A 542 -50.42 -5.19 -5.71
C LEU A 542 -51.02 -3.82 -6.08
N GLY A 543 -52.33 -3.81 -6.34
CA GLY A 543 -53.14 -2.59 -6.43
C GLY A 543 -53.33 -1.93 -5.06
N MET A 544 -53.34 -0.59 -5.04
CA MET A 544 -53.34 0.27 -3.85
C MET A 544 -54.63 0.28 -2.99
N ASP A 545 -55.48 -0.73 -3.00
CA ASP A 545 -56.59 -0.84 -2.05
C ASP A 545 -56.83 -2.31 -1.67
N GLY A 546 -56.45 -2.66 -0.44
CA GLY A 546 -56.39 -4.04 0.06
C GLY A 546 -57.73 -4.75 0.23
N LYS A 547 -58.33 -5.22 -0.88
CA LYS A 547 -59.38 -6.25 -0.89
C LYS A 547 -59.14 -7.26 -2.01
N GLU A 548 -59.11 -8.55 -1.65
CA GLU A 548 -59.03 -9.67 -2.59
C GLU A 548 -60.24 -9.71 -3.52
N VAL A 549 -60.00 -9.75 -4.84
CA VAL A 549 -61.01 -10.09 -5.85
C VAL A 549 -60.59 -11.41 -6.49
N SER A 550 -61.38 -12.46 -6.27
CA SER A 550 -61.21 -13.74 -6.94
C SER A 550 -61.76 -13.65 -8.37
N HIS A 551 -60.91 -13.81 -9.37
CA HIS A 551 -61.34 -14.04 -10.74
C HIS A 551 -61.12 -15.50 -11.12
N VAL A 552 -62.22 -16.25 -11.21
CA VAL A 552 -62.28 -17.58 -11.82
C VAL A 552 -62.10 -17.41 -13.33
N GLN A 553 -61.00 -17.93 -13.88
CA GLN A 553 -60.72 -17.90 -15.31
C GLN A 553 -61.53 -19.02 -15.99
N ARG A 554 -62.51 -18.65 -16.81
CA ARG A 554 -63.33 -19.57 -17.61
C ARG A 554 -62.63 -19.78 -18.96
N THR A 555 -62.19 -21.00 -19.22
CA THR A 555 -61.55 -21.44 -20.47
C THR A 555 -62.55 -21.33 -21.63
N GLU A 556 -62.26 -20.50 -22.62
CA GLU A 556 -62.95 -20.52 -23.92
C GLU A 556 -62.36 -21.65 -24.77
N VAL A 557 -63.22 -22.59 -25.18
CA VAL A 557 -62.93 -23.59 -26.22
C VAL A 557 -63.73 -23.18 -27.45
N MET A 558 -63.03 -22.96 -28.56
CA MET A 558 -63.63 -22.82 -29.88
C MET A 558 -64.17 -24.17 -30.37
N GLY A 559 -65.41 -24.20 -30.86
CA GLY A 559 -65.95 -25.34 -31.62
C GLY A 559 -67.45 -25.23 -31.96
N GLU A 560 -67.71 -24.97 -33.24
CA GLU A 560 -68.85 -25.41 -34.07
C GLU A 560 -70.24 -24.71 -34.06
N ALA A 561 -70.60 -24.32 -35.30
CA ALA A 561 -71.85 -23.99 -35.98
C ALA A 561 -73.26 -24.23 -35.33
N GLU A 562 -74.08 -23.15 -35.40
CA GLU A 562 -75.53 -22.98 -35.75
C GLU A 562 -76.59 -24.13 -35.63
N PRO A 563 -77.93 -23.84 -35.58
CA PRO A 563 -78.65 -22.55 -35.53
C PRO A 563 -79.90 -22.49 -34.57
N SER A 564 -80.48 -21.27 -34.49
CA SER A 564 -81.90 -20.92 -34.21
C SER A 564 -82.54 -21.26 -32.85
N GLU A 565 -83.09 -20.27 -32.14
CA GLU A 565 -84.54 -19.93 -32.11
C GLU A 565 -84.91 -18.98 -30.93
N THR A 566 -85.62 -17.89 -31.28
CA THR A 566 -86.73 -17.26 -30.53
C THR A 566 -86.61 -16.79 -29.06
N ARG A 567 -86.74 -15.45 -28.92
CA ARG A 567 -87.97 -14.76 -28.39
C ARG A 567 -88.06 -14.43 -26.87
N LYS A 568 -88.15 -13.11 -26.64
CA LYS A 568 -89.05 -12.34 -25.74
C LYS A 568 -88.70 -12.07 -24.26
N THR A 569 -88.69 -10.74 -24.00
CA THR A 569 -89.36 -9.96 -22.94
C THR A 569 -88.89 -10.05 -21.49
N GLY A 570 -88.70 -8.86 -20.91
CA GLY A 570 -88.54 -8.57 -19.50
C GLY A 570 -87.93 -7.19 -19.35
#